data_AF-A0A7J7JX41-F1
#
_entry.id   AF-A0A7J7JX41-F1
#
_cell.length_a   1.000
_cell.length_b   1.000
_cell.length_c   1.000
_cell.angle_alpha   90.00
_cell.angle_beta   90.00
_cell.angle_gamma   90.00
#
_symmetry.space_group_name_H-M   'P 1'
#
loop_
_entity.id
_entity.type
_entity.pdbx_description
1 polymer ?
#
loop_
_entity_poly.entity_id
_entity_poly.type
_entity_poly.pdbx_seq_one_letter_code
_entity_poly.pdbx_strand_id
1 'polypeptide(L)'
;MYCCIAVMGKPGNSKGIGAQKYGRSNDGSGFTNIRKKKAINSYKKILRREKRDDDLHQVIKMQKRKKQGIKQDTYKKVHVEIETKRQKAEEDRIKRQQEREERLKQIEESKAVAAEKRKQRQKLFSKKTRKGQPYLDNQITLLLDKIEKSVNKKSKNN
;
A
#
# COMPACT_ATOMS: atom_id res chain seq x y z
N MET A 1 -18.37 84.60 -8.54
CA MET A 1 -19.29 83.56 -8.03
C MET A 1 -18.53 82.73 -7.01
N TYR A 2 -18.75 82.98 -5.73
CA TYR A 2 -18.20 82.19 -4.63
C TYR A 2 -19.38 81.52 -3.93
N CYS A 3 -19.29 80.20 -3.69
CA CYS A 3 -20.20 79.50 -2.80
C CYS A 3 -19.35 78.59 -1.90
N CYS A 4 -19.02 79.10 -0.71
CA CYS A 4 -18.49 78.31 0.40
C CYS A 4 -19.54 78.33 1.49
N ILE A 5 -20.24 77.21 1.68
CA ILE A 5 -21.16 77.00 2.79
C ILE A 5 -20.34 76.42 3.94
N ALA A 6 -20.13 77.20 4.99
CA ALA A 6 -19.66 76.73 6.28
C ALA A 6 -20.76 76.95 7.31
N VAL A 7 -21.36 75.85 7.79
CA VAL A 7 -22.39 75.87 8.84
C VAL A 7 -21.72 76.14 10.18
N MET A 8 -22.02 77.30 10.74
CA MET A 8 -21.61 77.73 12.08
C MET A 8 -22.47 77.04 13.15
N GLY A 9 -21.89 76.06 13.85
CA GLY A 9 -22.44 75.50 15.10
C GLY A 9 -21.87 76.25 16.31
N LYS A 10 -22.76 76.73 17.19
CA LYS A 10 -22.47 77.60 18.34
C LYS A 10 -21.64 76.92 19.46
N PRO A 11 -20.83 77.70 20.21
CA PRO A 11 -20.09 77.22 21.38
C PRO A 11 -21.03 76.95 22.56
N GLY A 12 -21.05 75.69 23.00
CA GLY A 12 -21.70 75.28 24.24
C GLY A 12 -20.95 75.82 25.46
N ASN A 13 -21.56 76.79 26.13
CA ASN A 13 -21.13 77.42 27.36
C ASN A 13 -21.70 76.63 28.56
N SER A 14 -20.87 76.31 29.56
CA SER A 14 -21.11 76.63 30.99
C SER A 14 -20.48 75.63 31.98
N LYS A 15 -19.41 76.13 32.62
CA LYS A 15 -19.24 76.22 34.07
C LYS A 15 -19.72 75.03 34.92
N GLY A 16 -18.83 74.04 35.09
CA GLY A 16 -18.74 73.26 36.31
C GLY A 16 -17.68 73.86 37.24
N ILE A 17 -18.01 74.92 37.98
CA ILE A 17 -17.24 75.34 39.15
C ILE A 17 -17.71 74.45 40.29
N GLY A 18 -16.89 73.47 40.64
CA GLY A 18 -17.21 72.51 41.70
C GLY A 18 -15.95 71.86 42.24
N ALA A 19 -15.45 72.43 43.33
CA ALA A 19 -14.47 71.88 44.27
C ALA A 19 -13.01 71.78 43.80
N GLN A 20 -12.25 72.84 44.08
CA GLN A 20 -10.92 72.68 44.69
C GLN A 20 -11.09 71.87 45.99
N LYS A 21 -10.97 70.54 45.88
CA LYS A 21 -10.77 69.66 47.03
C LYS A 21 -9.29 69.61 47.33
N TYR A 22 -8.87 70.51 48.22
CA TYR A 22 -7.66 70.32 48.99
C TYR A 22 -7.83 69.03 49.82
N GLY A 23 -6.92 68.08 49.62
CA GLY A 23 -6.63 66.98 50.53
C GLY A 23 -7.69 65.88 50.69
N ARG A 24 -7.55 64.80 49.91
CA ARG A 24 -7.82 63.45 50.44
C ARG A 24 -6.68 62.53 50.05
N SER A 25 -5.72 62.48 50.94
CA SER A 25 -4.76 61.40 51.16
C SER A 25 -5.49 60.06 51.10
N ASN A 26 -5.04 59.15 50.22
CA ASN A 26 -5.06 57.71 50.48
C ASN A 26 -4.24 56.88 49.49
N ASP A 27 -3.74 57.44 48.39
CA ASP A 27 -2.96 56.66 47.44
C ASP A 27 -1.63 57.37 47.12
N GLY A 28 -0.52 56.69 47.39
CA GLY A 28 0.84 57.22 47.31
C GLY A 28 1.15 58.02 46.04
N SER A 29 2.09 58.97 46.19
CA SER A 29 2.57 59.93 45.18
C SER A 29 2.46 59.45 43.72
N GLY A 30 2.03 60.31 42.79
CA GLY A 30 1.78 59.94 41.38
C GLY A 30 2.93 59.19 40.68
N PHE A 31 4.17 59.35 41.15
CA PHE A 31 5.34 58.56 40.75
C PHE A 31 5.26 57.06 41.13
N THR A 32 4.74 56.74 42.32
CA THR A 32 4.62 55.35 42.80
C THR A 32 3.56 54.56 42.05
N ASN A 33 2.43 55.18 41.69
CA ASN A 33 1.39 54.55 40.87
C ASN A 33 1.86 54.24 39.44
N ILE A 34 2.64 55.13 38.82
CA ILE A 34 3.27 54.88 37.50
C ILE A 34 4.26 53.70 37.59
N ARG A 35 5.07 53.65 38.66
CA ARG A 35 6.06 52.59 38.88
C ARG A 35 5.38 51.23 39.09
N LYS A 36 4.29 51.17 39.87
CA LYS A 36 3.45 49.97 40.05
C LYS A 36 2.82 49.50 38.73
N LYS A 37 2.28 50.42 37.92
CA LYS A 37 1.66 50.09 36.63
C LYS A 37 2.68 49.54 35.63
N LYS A 38 3.91 50.06 35.62
CA LYS A 38 5.03 49.52 34.82
C LYS A 38 5.41 48.11 35.26
N ALA A 39 5.49 47.84 36.56
CA ALA A 39 5.79 46.52 37.11
C ALA A 39 4.71 45.48 36.77
N ILE A 40 3.43 45.85 36.87
CA ILE A 40 2.32 44.97 36.48
C ILE A 40 2.38 44.66 34.97
N ASN A 41 2.69 45.65 34.13
CA ASN A 41 2.78 45.44 32.69
C ASN A 41 4.02 44.63 32.28
N SER A 42 5.15 44.75 32.98
CA SER A 42 6.31 43.88 32.73
C SER A 42 5.99 42.43 33.12
N TYR A 43 5.32 42.22 34.26
CA TYR A 43 4.87 40.90 34.69
C TYR A 43 3.88 40.27 33.69
N LYS A 44 2.88 41.04 33.24
CA LYS A 44 1.96 40.58 32.18
C LYS A 44 2.66 40.26 30.85
N LYS A 45 3.74 40.99 30.50
CA LYS A 45 4.55 40.68 29.30
C LYS A 45 5.29 39.35 29.45
N ILE A 46 5.82 39.05 30.63
CA ILE A 46 6.51 37.79 30.92
C ILE A 46 5.52 36.63 30.82
N LEU A 47 4.35 36.73 31.47
CA LEU A 47 3.29 35.70 31.38
C LEU A 47 2.81 35.43 29.94
N ARG A 48 2.74 36.47 29.10
CA ARG A 48 2.41 36.31 27.67
C ARG A 48 3.53 35.69 26.84
N ARG A 49 4.78 35.73 27.30
CA ARG A 49 5.91 35.03 26.66
C ARG A 49 5.86 33.55 27.03
N GLU A 50 5.73 33.24 28.31
CA GLU A 50 5.61 31.86 28.81
C GLU A 50 4.46 31.10 28.14
N LYS A 51 3.26 31.69 28.06
CA LYS A 51 2.13 31.06 27.33
C LYS A 51 2.42 30.80 25.86
N ARG A 52 3.14 31.70 25.17
CA ARG A 52 3.49 31.50 23.76
C ARG A 52 4.53 30.39 23.58
N ASP A 53 5.45 30.27 24.52
CA ASP A 53 6.46 29.21 24.52
C ASP A 53 5.80 27.83 24.79
N ASP A 54 4.82 27.76 25.70
CA ASP A 54 4.02 26.56 25.96
C ASP A 54 3.18 26.13 24.75
N ASP A 55 2.49 27.09 24.11
CA ASP A 55 1.70 26.84 22.90
C ASP A 55 2.61 26.34 21.76
N LEU A 56 3.78 26.96 21.58
CA LEU A 56 4.76 26.52 20.59
C LEU A 56 5.27 25.11 20.90
N HIS A 57 5.52 24.80 22.16
CA HIS A 57 5.97 23.48 22.60
C HIS A 57 4.91 22.40 22.32
N GLN A 58 3.62 22.69 22.53
CA GLN A 58 2.53 21.79 22.18
C GLN A 58 2.42 21.54 20.67
N VAL A 59 2.52 22.59 19.84
CA VAL A 59 2.47 22.47 18.37
C VAL A 59 3.61 21.57 17.85
N ILE A 60 4.84 21.77 18.36
CA ILE A 60 6.00 20.94 18.01
C ILE A 60 5.77 19.47 18.41
N LYS A 61 5.22 19.23 19.61
CA LYS A 61 4.92 17.88 20.11
C LYS A 61 3.89 17.16 19.24
N MET A 62 2.84 17.86 18.80
CA MET A 62 1.84 17.31 17.88
C MET A 62 2.42 16.99 16.49
N GLN A 63 3.25 17.86 15.93
CA GLN A 63 3.89 17.62 14.63
C GLN A 63 4.82 16.40 14.66
N LYS A 64 5.59 16.22 15.75
CA LYS A 64 6.44 15.04 15.93
C LYS A 64 5.63 13.74 15.98
N ARG A 65 4.49 13.72 16.71
CA ARG A 65 3.59 12.55 16.76
C ARG A 65 3.00 12.21 15.38
N LYS A 66 2.53 13.21 14.63
CA LYS A 66 2.03 13.00 13.25
C LYS A 66 3.11 12.43 12.32
N LYS A 67 4.34 12.95 12.35
CA LYS A 67 5.46 12.42 11.55
C LYS A 67 5.83 10.99 11.92
N GLN A 68 5.76 10.61 13.21
CA GLN A 68 6.02 9.25 13.65
C GLN A 68 4.92 8.26 13.21
N GLY A 69 3.65 8.65 13.31
CA GLY A 69 2.53 7.84 12.83
C GLY A 69 2.59 7.56 11.32
N ILE A 70 2.90 8.59 10.52
CA ILE A 70 3.07 8.45 9.06
C ILE A 70 4.16 7.41 8.72
N LYS A 71 5.31 7.43 9.44
CA LYS A 71 6.39 6.47 9.21
C LYS A 71 5.98 5.02 9.55
N GLN A 72 5.22 4.82 10.62
CA GLN A 72 4.74 3.48 11.00
C GLN A 72 3.72 2.94 9.99
N ASP A 73 2.79 3.77 9.52
CA ASP A 73 1.79 3.34 8.55
C ASP A 73 2.41 3.01 7.19
N THR A 74 3.41 3.79 6.74
CA THR A 74 4.16 3.45 5.52
C THR A 74 4.92 2.14 5.66
N TYR A 75 5.51 1.86 6.82
CA TYR A 75 6.28 0.64 7.04
C TYR A 75 5.38 -0.60 7.03
N LYS A 76 4.21 -0.52 7.68
CA LYS A 76 3.20 -1.59 7.66
C LYS A 76 2.72 -1.90 6.25
N LYS A 77 2.43 -0.87 5.45
CA LYS A 77 1.99 -1.05 4.05
C LYS A 77 3.05 -1.75 3.21
N VAL A 78 4.32 -1.34 3.32
CA VAL A 78 5.42 -1.97 2.59
C VAL A 78 5.62 -3.43 3.03
N HIS A 79 5.51 -3.73 4.32
CA HIS A 79 5.65 -5.10 4.84
C HIS A 79 4.57 -6.05 4.28
N VAL A 80 3.31 -5.61 4.27
CA VAL A 80 2.19 -6.36 3.68
C VAL A 80 2.40 -6.58 2.19
N GLU A 81 2.89 -5.57 1.46
CA GLU A 81 3.17 -5.72 0.03
C GLU A 81 4.31 -6.71 -0.25
N ILE A 82 5.33 -6.75 0.61
CA ILE A 82 6.43 -7.73 0.51
C ILE A 82 5.93 -9.14 0.83
N GLU A 83 5.13 -9.32 1.88
CA GLU A 83 4.58 -10.62 2.26
C GLU A 83 3.65 -11.19 1.20
N THR A 84 2.76 -10.36 0.64
CA THR A 84 1.88 -10.80 -0.45
C THR A 84 2.65 -11.16 -1.73
N LYS A 85 3.73 -10.42 -2.06
CA LYS A 85 4.63 -10.80 -3.17
C LYS A 85 5.35 -12.12 -2.90
N ARG A 86 5.80 -12.36 -1.66
CA ARG A 86 6.44 -13.63 -1.26
C ARG A 86 5.46 -14.80 -1.35
N GLN A 87 4.25 -14.65 -0.85
CA GLN A 87 3.21 -15.68 -0.93
C GLN A 87 2.88 -16.04 -2.37
N LYS A 88 2.66 -15.04 -3.24
CA LYS A 88 2.42 -15.28 -4.68
C LYS A 88 3.59 -15.99 -5.35
N ALA A 89 4.82 -15.60 -5.04
CA ALA A 89 6.00 -16.25 -5.60
C ALA A 89 6.14 -17.71 -5.15
N GLU A 90 5.77 -18.02 -3.91
CA GLU A 90 5.79 -19.38 -3.36
C GLU A 90 4.68 -20.25 -3.97
N GLU A 91 3.46 -19.71 -4.11
CA GLU A 91 2.36 -20.40 -4.80
C GLU A 91 2.71 -20.73 -6.25
N ASP A 92 3.35 -19.80 -6.98
CA ASP A 92 3.80 -20.03 -8.36
C ASP A 92 4.89 -21.10 -8.43
N ARG A 93 5.77 -21.18 -7.43
CA ARG A 93 6.79 -22.24 -7.35
C ARG A 93 6.16 -23.61 -7.12
N ILE A 94 5.21 -23.70 -6.19
CA ILE A 94 4.50 -24.94 -5.87
C ILE A 94 3.71 -25.42 -7.10
N LYS A 95 2.98 -24.52 -7.78
CA LYS A 95 2.24 -24.86 -9.01
C LYS A 95 3.16 -25.39 -10.11
N ARG A 96 4.32 -24.75 -10.32
CA ARG A 96 5.31 -25.20 -11.31
C ARG A 96 5.91 -26.56 -10.96
N GLN A 97 6.08 -26.86 -9.67
CA GLN A 97 6.55 -28.18 -9.22
C GLN A 97 5.49 -29.25 -9.47
N GLN A 98 4.24 -28.98 -9.09
CA GLN A 98 3.12 -29.90 -9.32
C GLN A 98 2.95 -30.23 -10.81
N GLU A 99 2.97 -29.21 -11.68
CA GLU A 99 2.86 -29.42 -13.13
C GLU A 99 4.03 -30.27 -13.68
N ARG A 100 5.25 -30.06 -13.17
CA ARG A 100 6.41 -30.89 -13.55
C ARG A 100 6.24 -32.33 -13.12
N GLU A 101 5.79 -32.57 -11.89
CA GLU A 101 5.55 -33.92 -11.37
C GLU A 101 4.46 -34.64 -12.16
N GLU A 102 3.35 -33.96 -12.48
CA GLU A 102 2.29 -34.51 -13.30
C GLU A 102 2.78 -34.88 -14.71
N ARG A 103 3.55 -33.99 -15.36
CA ARG A 103 4.15 -34.30 -16.66
C ARG A 103 5.09 -35.49 -16.60
N LEU A 104 5.89 -35.61 -15.55
CA LEU A 104 6.78 -36.75 -15.36
C LEU A 104 6.00 -38.06 -15.17
N LYS A 105 4.92 -38.03 -14.38
CA LYS A 105 4.02 -39.19 -14.21
C LYS A 105 3.40 -39.61 -15.54
N GLN A 106 2.88 -38.68 -16.33
CA GLN A 106 2.32 -38.99 -17.65
C GLN A 106 3.36 -39.62 -18.60
N ILE A 107 4.60 -39.11 -18.58
CA ILE A 107 5.69 -39.68 -19.37
C ILE A 107 6.00 -41.11 -18.90
N GLU A 108 6.07 -41.34 -17.59
CA GLU A 108 6.34 -42.66 -17.02
C GLU A 108 5.23 -43.67 -17.35
N GLU A 109 3.97 -43.28 -17.19
CA GLU A 109 2.80 -44.08 -17.56
C GLU A 109 2.80 -44.41 -19.06
N SER A 110 3.04 -43.42 -19.93
CA SER A 110 3.09 -43.65 -21.38
C SER A 110 4.22 -44.59 -21.78
N LYS A 111 5.39 -44.48 -21.12
CA LYS A 111 6.52 -45.40 -21.31
C LYS A 111 6.18 -46.82 -20.82
N ALA A 112 5.54 -46.95 -19.67
CA ALA A 112 5.12 -48.23 -19.12
C ALA A 112 4.12 -48.94 -20.06
N VAL A 113 3.10 -48.21 -20.53
CA VAL A 113 2.11 -48.72 -21.50
C VAL A 113 2.78 -49.11 -22.82
N ALA A 114 3.70 -48.29 -23.33
CA ALA A 114 4.43 -48.61 -24.56
C ALA A 114 5.33 -49.85 -24.39
N ALA A 115 5.99 -49.99 -23.24
CA ALA A 115 6.82 -51.15 -22.91
C ALA A 115 5.98 -52.42 -22.80
N GLU A 116 4.80 -52.35 -22.18
CA GLU A 116 3.89 -53.49 -22.08
C GLU A 116 3.37 -53.91 -23.45
N LYS A 117 2.90 -52.96 -24.27
CA LYS A 117 2.49 -53.21 -25.66
C LYS A 117 3.62 -53.84 -26.47
N ARG A 118 4.87 -53.40 -26.28
CA ARG A 118 6.04 -53.99 -26.94
C ARG A 118 6.27 -55.44 -26.50
N LYS A 119 6.18 -55.73 -25.19
CA LYS A 119 6.31 -57.09 -24.65
C LYS A 119 5.21 -58.02 -25.19
N GLN A 120 3.97 -57.56 -25.22
CA GLN A 120 2.85 -58.33 -25.77
C GLN A 120 3.04 -58.62 -27.27
N ARG A 121 3.44 -57.61 -28.05
CA ARG A 121 3.80 -57.79 -29.47
C ARG A 121 4.93 -58.78 -29.63
N GLN A 122 6.01 -58.66 -28.86
CA GLN A 122 7.14 -59.58 -28.93
C GLN A 122 6.70 -61.03 -28.67
N LYS A 123 5.87 -61.26 -27.64
CA LYS A 123 5.30 -62.59 -27.35
C LYS A 123 4.51 -63.15 -28.52
N LEU A 124 3.72 -62.31 -29.20
CA LEU A 124 2.93 -62.73 -30.36
C LEU A 124 3.81 -63.05 -31.59
N PHE A 125 4.85 -62.26 -31.83
CA PHE A 125 5.77 -62.46 -32.96
C PHE A 125 6.80 -63.56 -32.73
N SER A 126 7.11 -63.89 -31.47
CA SER A 126 8.00 -65.01 -31.13
C SER A 126 7.31 -66.37 -31.17
N LYS A 127 5.99 -66.43 -31.39
CA LYS A 127 5.26 -67.69 -31.51
C LYS A 127 5.75 -68.47 -32.73
N LYS A 128 6.02 -69.76 -32.50
CA LYS A 128 6.41 -70.73 -33.52
C LYS A 128 5.36 -71.81 -33.63
N THR A 129 5.20 -72.38 -34.81
CA THR A 129 4.38 -73.56 -35.06
C THR A 129 5.03 -74.80 -34.44
N ARG A 130 4.30 -75.92 -34.39
CA ARG A 130 4.82 -77.21 -33.90
C ARG A 130 6.09 -77.67 -34.63
N LYS A 131 6.28 -77.24 -35.88
CA LYS A 131 7.47 -77.52 -36.70
C LYS A 131 8.58 -76.47 -36.54
N GLY A 132 8.45 -75.52 -35.62
CA GLY A 132 9.46 -74.49 -35.32
C GLY A 132 9.46 -73.27 -36.26
N GLN A 133 8.54 -73.20 -37.23
CA GLN A 133 8.43 -72.07 -38.15
C GLN A 133 7.73 -70.87 -37.48
N PRO A 134 8.07 -69.62 -37.84
CA PRO A 134 7.38 -68.45 -37.30
C PRO A 134 5.89 -68.44 -37.71
N TYR A 135 5.02 -68.01 -36.80
CA TYR A 135 3.59 -67.88 -37.09
C TYR A 135 3.32 -66.59 -37.89
N LEU A 136 2.97 -66.71 -39.17
CA LEU A 136 2.92 -65.60 -40.12
C LEU A 136 1.65 -64.76 -40.06
N ASP A 137 0.53 -65.29 -39.59
CA ASP A 137 -0.76 -64.55 -39.57
C ASP A 137 -0.65 -63.22 -38.81
N ASN A 138 0.06 -63.21 -37.67
CA ASN A 138 0.29 -61.98 -36.89
C ASN A 138 1.12 -60.94 -37.67
N GLN A 139 2.02 -61.39 -38.55
CA GLN A 139 2.83 -60.51 -39.40
C GLN A 139 2.00 -59.95 -40.55
N ILE A 140 1.14 -60.77 -41.13
CA ILE A 140 0.19 -60.37 -42.18
C ILE A 140 -0.76 -59.30 -41.65
N THR A 141 -1.41 -59.53 -40.50
CA THR A 141 -2.31 -58.54 -39.89
C THR A 141 -1.60 -57.21 -39.63
N LEU A 142 -0.37 -57.25 -39.10
CA LEU A 142 0.41 -56.03 -38.87
C LEU A 142 0.80 -55.31 -40.17
N LEU A 143 1.02 -56.05 -41.25
CA LEU A 143 1.31 -55.47 -42.57
C LEU A 143 0.06 -54.80 -43.14
N LEU A 144 -1.10 -55.43 -43.05
CA LEU A 144 -2.39 -54.88 -43.48
C LEU A 144 -2.72 -53.60 -42.71
N ASP A 145 -2.57 -53.59 -41.38
CA ASP A 145 -2.74 -52.39 -40.54
C ASP A 145 -1.84 -51.23 -40.99
N LYS A 146 -0.58 -51.52 -41.37
CA LYS A 146 0.36 -50.50 -41.84
C LYS A 146 -0.06 -49.91 -43.18
N ILE A 147 -0.50 -50.78 -44.10
CA ILE A 147 -1.00 -50.36 -45.41
C ILE A 147 -2.22 -49.46 -45.21
N GLU A 148 -3.21 -49.90 -44.44
CA GLU A 148 -4.44 -49.13 -44.16
C GLU A 148 -4.12 -47.75 -43.58
N LYS A 149 -3.23 -47.68 -42.58
CA LYS A 149 -2.78 -46.40 -42.00
C LYS A 149 -2.09 -45.51 -43.03
N SER A 150 -1.25 -46.08 -43.88
CA SER A 150 -0.57 -45.32 -44.93
C SER A 150 -1.54 -44.74 -45.96
N VAL A 151 -2.58 -45.50 -46.33
CA VAL A 151 -3.62 -45.08 -47.28
C VAL A 151 -4.48 -43.98 -46.67
N ASN A 152 -4.96 -44.17 -45.44
CA ASN A 152 -5.76 -43.19 -44.72
C ASN A 152 -4.99 -41.89 -44.42
N LYS A 153 -3.66 -41.97 -44.19
CA LYS A 153 -2.83 -40.77 -44.01
C LYS A 153 -2.67 -39.97 -45.30
N LYS A 154 -2.53 -40.64 -46.46
CA LYS A 154 -2.48 -39.97 -47.77
C LYS A 154 -3.81 -39.30 -48.11
N SER A 155 -4.94 -39.95 -47.80
CA SER A 155 -6.28 -39.39 -48.00
C SER A 155 -6.57 -38.13 -47.18
N LYS A 156 -5.94 -37.95 -46.01
CA LYS A 156 -6.14 -36.76 -45.15
C LYS A 156 -5.28 -35.56 -45.53
N ASN A 157 -4.27 -35.78 -46.36
CA ASN A 157 -3.30 -34.75 -46.78
C ASN A 157 -3.57 -34.23 -48.20
N ASN A 158 -4.57 -34.78 -48.88
CA ASN A 158 -5.13 -34.30 -50.14
C ASN A 158 -6.50 -33.68 -49.86
#